data_AF-A0AAU2DI54-F1
#
_entry.id   AF-A0AAU2DI54-F1
#
_cell.length_a   1.000
_cell.length_b   1.000
_cell.length_c   1.000
_cell.angle_alpha   90.00
_cell.angle_beta   90.00
_cell.angle_gamma   90.00
#
_symmetry.space_group_name_H-M   'P 1'
#
loop_
_entity.id
_entity.type
_entity.pdbx_description
1 polymer ?
#
loop_
_entity_poly.entity_id
_entity_poly.type
_entity_poly.pdbx_seq_one_letter_code
_entity_poly.pdbx_strand_id
1 'polypeptide(L)'
;MDLDEYQTTYLLYAPAKNPSGWNLDLAAFGNALQTAFPEVRYETRQGRQVRLSFWAVTEDGIEFTGFASNEGRDTVVLTDNTPDEAAVFIAWLRDSYLPSPDLIRFSSEPAVEEGIETDWRMPAGGDTARIAEELKQHIQVVER
;
A
#
# COMPACT_ATOMS: atom_id res chain seq x y z
N MET A 1 -7.18 1.71 -22.50
CA MET A 1 -6.92 2.35 -21.20
C MET A 1 -5.44 2.61 -21.12
N ASP A 2 -5.05 3.84 -20.79
CA ASP A 2 -3.66 4.12 -20.46
C ASP A 2 -3.45 3.80 -18.99
N LEU A 3 -2.64 2.79 -18.69
CA LEU A 3 -2.39 2.35 -17.32
C LEU A 3 -1.39 3.24 -16.60
N ASP A 4 -0.63 4.06 -17.33
CA ASP A 4 0.34 4.97 -16.75
C ASP A 4 -0.37 6.17 -16.09
N GLU A 5 -1.57 6.51 -16.56
CA GLU A 5 -2.43 7.57 -16.01
C GLU A 5 -3.59 7.02 -15.15
N TYR A 6 -3.74 5.70 -15.06
CA TYR A 6 -4.87 5.09 -14.35
C TYR A 6 -4.68 5.17 -12.83
N GLN A 7 -5.50 5.99 -12.17
CA GLN A 7 -5.50 6.13 -10.71
C GLN A 7 -6.54 5.20 -10.08
N THR A 8 -6.16 4.53 -9.00
CA THR A 8 -7.06 3.68 -8.23
C THR A 8 -6.60 3.56 -6.78
N THR A 9 -7.44 2.93 -5.96
CA THR A 9 -7.08 2.54 -4.61
C THR A 9 -6.38 1.18 -4.59
N TYR A 10 -5.21 1.11 -3.94
CA TYR A 10 -4.49 -0.13 -3.68
C TYR A 10 -4.65 -0.53 -2.21
N LEU A 11 -4.99 -1.79 -1.98
CA LEU A 11 -5.13 -2.35 -0.65
C LEU A 11 -4.00 -3.33 -0.41
N LEU A 12 -3.10 -3.01 0.51
CA LEU A 12 -1.92 -3.78 0.87
C LEU A 12 -2.15 -4.50 2.19
N TYR A 13 -1.76 -5.77 2.27
CA TYR A 13 -2.05 -6.60 3.43
C TYR A 13 -0.90 -7.53 3.81
N ALA A 14 -0.78 -7.85 5.10
CA ALA A 14 -0.01 -9.03 5.56
C ALA A 14 -0.59 -10.33 4.99
N PRO A 15 0.12 -11.46 4.91
CA PRO A 15 -0.44 -12.69 4.34
C PRO A 15 -1.66 -13.20 5.13
N ALA A 16 -2.72 -13.69 4.46
CA ALA A 16 -3.93 -14.18 5.16
C ALA A 16 -3.66 -15.30 6.19
N LYS A 17 -2.63 -16.12 5.96
CA LYS A 17 -2.19 -17.17 6.90
C LYS A 17 -1.44 -16.63 8.12
N ASN A 18 -1.01 -15.37 8.08
CA ASN A 18 -0.35 -14.66 9.17
C ASN A 18 -0.83 -13.18 9.20
N PRO A 19 -2.07 -12.91 9.66
CA PRO A 19 -2.70 -11.60 9.55
C PRO A 19 -1.96 -10.46 10.24
N SER A 20 -1.19 -10.76 11.30
CA SER A 20 -0.34 -9.79 12.02
C SER A 20 1.14 -9.91 11.62
N GLY A 21 1.43 -10.48 10.45
CA GLY A 21 2.78 -10.81 10.02
C GLY A 21 3.69 -9.60 9.77
N TRP A 22 3.13 -8.40 9.65
CA TRP A 22 3.91 -7.16 9.56
C TRP A 22 4.33 -6.65 10.93
N ASN A 23 3.67 -7.10 12.01
CA ASN A 23 3.77 -6.52 13.34
C ASN A 23 3.50 -5.01 13.32
N LEU A 24 2.43 -4.62 12.61
CA LEU A 24 2.11 -3.21 12.39
C LEU A 24 1.75 -2.50 13.71
N ASP A 25 2.62 -1.60 14.15
CA ASP A 25 2.34 -0.64 15.21
C ASP A 25 2.06 0.73 14.59
N LEU A 26 0.89 1.30 14.85
CA LEU A 26 0.46 2.54 14.21
C LEU A 26 1.32 3.74 14.64
N ALA A 27 1.81 3.79 15.88
CA ALA A 27 2.67 4.89 16.32
C ALA A 27 4.04 4.79 15.67
N ALA A 28 4.62 3.59 15.60
CA ALA A 28 5.88 3.33 14.91
C ALA A 28 5.77 3.60 13.41
N PHE A 29 4.66 3.23 12.77
CA PHE A 29 4.38 3.53 11.37
C PHE A 29 4.34 5.02 11.10
N GLY A 30 3.64 5.81 11.93
CA GLY A 30 3.63 7.27 11.83
C GLY A 30 5.04 7.88 11.91
N ASN A 31 5.85 7.43 12.87
CA ASN A 31 7.24 7.89 12.99
C ASN A 31 8.11 7.48 11.79
N ALA A 32 7.88 6.28 11.25
CA ALA A 32 8.58 5.81 10.06
C ALA A 32 8.23 6.68 8.84
N LEU A 33 6.96 7.06 8.66
CA LEU A 33 6.54 8.01 7.61
C LEU A 33 7.30 9.33 7.76
N GLN A 34 7.29 9.94 8.96
CA GLN A 34 8.01 11.20 9.24
C GLN A 34 9.51 11.13 8.96
N THR A 35 10.11 9.96 9.12
CA THR A 35 11.55 9.77 8.84
C THR A 35 11.82 9.61 7.35
N ALA A 36 10.88 9.03 6.61
CA ALA A 36 11.08 8.64 5.22
C ALA A 36 10.68 9.70 4.20
N PHE A 37 9.69 10.54 4.52
CA PHE A 37 9.12 11.50 3.59
C PHE A 37 9.34 12.95 4.08
N PRO A 38 9.74 13.89 3.22
CA PRO A 38 9.99 15.28 3.59
C PRO A 38 8.75 16.00 4.15
N GLU A 39 7.57 15.70 3.61
CA GLU A 39 6.31 16.26 4.11
C GLU A 39 5.37 15.14 4.51
N VAL A 40 4.94 15.15 5.77
CA VAL A 40 4.04 14.14 6.33
C VAL A 40 3.04 14.80 7.27
N ARG A 41 1.78 14.38 7.14
CA ARG A 41 0.73 14.62 8.13
C ARG A 41 0.05 13.28 8.40
N TYR A 42 -0.06 12.91 9.67
CA TYR A 42 -0.87 11.76 10.04
C TYR A 42 -1.63 12.02 11.32
N GLU A 43 -2.73 11.31 11.48
CA GLU A 43 -3.53 11.32 12.69
C GLU A 43 -4.05 9.92 12.99
N THR A 44 -4.02 9.55 14.26
CA THR A 44 -4.69 8.33 14.72
C THR A 44 -6.15 8.65 14.93
N ARG A 45 -7.02 8.03 14.13
CA ARG A 45 -8.48 8.15 14.26
C ARG A 45 -9.02 6.98 15.07
N GLN A 46 -9.71 7.29 16.15
CA GLN A 46 -10.49 6.32 16.92
C GLN A 46 -11.95 6.39 16.44
N GLY A 47 -12.33 5.44 15.58
CA GLY A 47 -13.70 5.27 15.09
C GLY A 47 -14.27 3.91 15.47
N ARG A 48 -15.05 3.29 14.58
CA ARG A 48 -15.45 1.87 14.72
C ARG A 48 -14.23 0.93 14.75
N GLN A 49 -13.14 1.35 14.12
CA GLN A 49 -11.84 0.72 14.12
C GLN A 49 -10.74 1.78 14.32
N VAL A 50 -9.68 1.44 15.05
CA VAL A 50 -8.49 2.27 15.20
C VAL A 50 -7.67 2.21 13.91
N ARG A 51 -7.36 3.38 13.36
CA ARG A 51 -6.50 3.50 12.17
C ARG A 51 -5.65 4.76 12.23
N LEU A 52 -4.52 4.75 11.54
CA LEU A 52 -3.71 5.94 11.28
C LEU A 52 -4.00 6.40 9.86
N SER A 53 -4.64 7.55 9.70
CA SER A 53 -4.79 8.20 8.40
C SER A 53 -3.56 9.06 8.13
N PHE A 54 -3.04 9.04 6.91
CA PHE A 54 -1.84 9.77 6.54
C PHE A 54 -1.97 10.46 5.18
N TRP A 55 -1.20 11.52 5.04
CA TRP A 55 -0.80 12.16 3.80
C TRP A 55 0.72 12.34 3.83
N ALA A 56 1.42 11.95 2.77
CA ALA A 56 2.86 12.06 2.66
C ALA A 56 3.28 12.48 1.24
N VAL A 57 4.40 13.18 1.10
CA VAL A 57 4.94 13.61 -0.20
C VAL A 57 6.40 13.24 -0.31
N THR A 58 6.84 12.74 -1.47
CA THR A 58 8.25 12.47 -1.76
C THR A 58 9.02 13.76 -2.11
N GLU A 59 10.35 13.68 -2.18
CA GLU A 59 11.19 14.79 -2.65
C GLU A 59 10.85 15.20 -4.10
N ASP A 60 10.42 14.25 -4.93
CA ASP A 60 10.00 14.46 -6.31
C ASP A 60 8.55 14.95 -6.44
N GLY A 61 7.84 15.16 -5.33
CA GLY A 61 6.48 15.71 -5.31
C GLY A 61 5.37 14.67 -5.52
N ILE A 62 5.65 13.37 -5.38
CA ILE A 62 4.63 12.31 -5.45
C ILE A 62 3.85 12.31 -4.15
N GLU A 63 2.52 12.43 -4.22
CA GLU A 63 1.65 12.44 -3.06
C GLU A 63 1.05 11.06 -2.77
N PHE A 64 0.98 10.71 -1.48
CA PHE A 64 0.33 9.51 -0.98
C PHE A 64 -0.73 9.90 0.03
N THR A 65 -1.97 9.49 -0.21
CA THR A 65 -3.05 9.58 0.78
C THR A 65 -3.51 8.18 1.13
N GLY A 66 -3.76 7.93 2.41
CA GLY A 66 -4.08 6.56 2.83
C GLY A 66 -4.40 6.39 4.30
N PHE A 67 -4.52 5.13 4.69
CA PHE A 67 -4.56 4.76 6.11
C PHE A 67 -3.90 3.41 6.38
N ALA A 68 -3.41 3.25 7.60
CA ALA A 68 -2.93 2.00 8.15
C ALA A 68 -3.87 1.51 9.25
N SER A 69 -4.10 0.20 9.32
CA SER A 69 -4.87 -0.45 10.38
C SER A 69 -4.24 -1.78 10.73
N ASN A 70 -4.14 -2.06 12.03
CA ASN A 70 -3.76 -3.36 12.57
C ASN A 70 -4.95 -4.09 13.22
N GLU A 71 -6.17 -3.58 13.05
CA GLU A 71 -7.37 -4.30 13.48
C GLU A 71 -7.71 -5.41 12.50
N GLY A 72 -7.43 -6.66 12.91
CA GLY A 72 -7.65 -7.85 12.10
C GLY A 72 -6.41 -8.22 11.30
N ARG A 73 -6.39 -7.85 10.02
CA ARG A 73 -5.24 -8.06 9.13
C ARG A 73 -4.47 -6.75 9.04
N ASP A 74 -3.16 -6.79 9.27
CA ASP A 74 -2.29 -5.64 9.07
C ASP A 74 -2.47 -5.15 7.64
N THR A 75 -2.89 -3.89 7.51
CA THR A 75 -3.35 -3.30 6.26
C THR A 75 -2.82 -1.89 6.11
N VAL A 76 -2.40 -1.55 4.89
CA VAL A 76 -2.18 -0.18 4.43
C VAL A 76 -2.98 0.02 3.15
N VAL A 77 -3.74 1.11 3.07
CA VAL A 77 -4.47 1.50 1.86
C VAL A 77 -3.86 2.78 1.30
N LEU A 78 -3.65 2.81 -0.01
CA LEU A 78 -3.25 3.99 -0.78
C LEU A 78 -4.38 4.34 -1.73
N THR A 79 -4.78 5.61 -1.78
CA THR A 79 -5.89 6.10 -2.62
C THR A 79 -5.39 7.02 -3.71
N ASP A 80 -6.04 6.97 -4.88
CA ASP A 80 -5.82 7.88 -6.00
C ASP A 80 -4.38 7.92 -6.53
N ASN A 81 -3.71 6.76 -6.57
CA ASN A 81 -2.34 6.65 -7.11
C ASN A 81 -2.32 5.88 -8.42
N THR A 82 -1.43 6.30 -9.33
CA THR A 82 -1.06 5.49 -10.49
C THR A 82 -0.20 4.28 -10.06
N PRO A 83 -0.02 3.26 -10.92
CA PRO A 83 0.87 2.14 -10.62
C PRO A 83 2.31 2.59 -10.31
N ASP A 84 2.84 3.55 -11.05
CA ASP A 84 4.21 4.04 -10.87
C ASP A 84 4.38 4.82 -9.56
N GLU A 85 3.39 5.63 -9.19
CA GLU A 85 3.37 6.34 -7.91
C GLU A 85 3.26 5.37 -6.74
N ALA A 86 2.28 4.46 -6.77
CA ALA A 86 2.07 3.48 -5.71
C ALA A 86 3.29 2.57 -5.52
N ALA A 87 4.01 2.26 -6.60
CA ALA A 87 5.23 1.47 -6.54
C ALA A 87 6.32 2.10 -5.68
N VAL A 88 6.44 3.43 -5.65
CA VAL A 88 7.40 4.14 -4.79
C VAL A 88 7.08 3.91 -3.31
N PHE A 89 5.82 4.06 -2.92
CA PHE A 89 5.41 3.81 -1.53
C PHE A 89 5.56 2.33 -1.16
N ILE A 90 5.15 1.42 -2.04
CA ILE A 90 5.24 -0.03 -1.82
C ILE A 90 6.70 -0.46 -1.66
N ALA A 91 7.62 0.07 -2.46
CA ALA A 91 9.05 -0.21 -2.33
C ALA A 91 9.58 0.24 -0.96
N TRP A 92 9.24 1.46 -0.52
CA TRP A 92 9.59 1.92 0.83
C TRP A 92 9.01 1.02 1.92
N LEU A 93 7.72 0.68 1.83
CA LEU A 93 7.05 -0.20 2.80
C LEU A 93 7.77 -1.55 2.88
N ARG A 94 8.05 -2.16 1.73
CA ARG A 94 8.70 -3.47 1.59
C ARG A 94 10.13 -3.47 2.14
N ASP A 95 10.93 -2.47 1.79
CA ASP A 95 12.38 -2.51 1.95
C ASP A 95 12.85 -1.81 3.23
N SER A 96 12.08 -0.84 3.74
CA SER A 96 12.48 -0.02 4.89
C SER A 96 11.64 -0.26 6.14
N TYR A 97 10.36 -0.60 5.99
CA TYR A 97 9.44 -0.69 7.14
C TYR A 97 9.16 -2.14 7.55
N LEU A 98 8.89 -3.03 6.60
CA LEU A 98 8.47 -4.39 6.90
C LEU A 98 9.62 -5.30 7.35
N PRO A 99 9.35 -6.30 8.21
CA PRO A 99 10.38 -7.22 8.70
C PRO A 99 10.88 -8.20 7.63
N SER A 100 10.11 -8.42 6.56
CA SER A 100 10.50 -9.26 5.42
C SER A 100 9.82 -8.77 4.13
N PRO A 101 10.53 -8.72 3.00
CA PRO A 101 10.03 -8.13 1.76
C PRO A 101 8.98 -9.00 1.04
N ASP A 102 8.84 -10.28 1.41
CA ASP A 102 7.94 -11.24 0.75
C ASP A 102 6.53 -11.32 1.37
N LEU A 103 6.24 -10.42 2.30
CA LEU A 103 5.03 -10.39 3.12
C LEU A 103 3.88 -9.53 2.54
N ILE A 104 4.12 -8.73 1.51
CA ILE A 104 3.07 -7.88 0.95
C ILE A 104 2.17 -8.70 0.04
N ARG A 105 0.89 -8.76 0.41
CA ARG A 105 -0.22 -9.10 -0.48
C ARG A 105 -0.93 -7.83 -0.89
N PHE A 106 -1.56 -7.84 -2.05
CA PHE A 106 -2.33 -6.68 -2.48
C PHE A 106 -3.57 -7.05 -3.30
N SER A 107 -4.49 -6.10 -3.34
CA SER A 107 -5.62 -6.04 -4.27
C SER A 107 -5.80 -4.57 -4.71
N SER A 108 -6.73 -4.32 -5.63
CA SER A 108 -7.14 -2.97 -6.02
C SER A 108 -8.65 -2.80 -5.85
N GLU A 109 -9.12 -1.56 -5.79
CA GLU A 109 -10.54 -1.23 -5.72
C GLU A 109 -11.37 -1.89 -6.84
N PRO A 110 -10.99 -1.84 -8.13
CA PRO A 110 -11.70 -2.55 -9.19
C PRO A 110 -11.87 -4.05 -8.92
N ALA A 111 -10.87 -4.68 -8.29
CA ALA A 111 -10.95 -6.11 -7.98
C ALA A 111 -11.95 -6.38 -6.86
N VAL A 112 -11.98 -5.50 -5.85
CA VAL A 112 -12.94 -5.56 -4.76
C VAL A 112 -14.37 -5.30 -5.27
N GLU A 113 -14.55 -4.34 -6.18
CA GLU A 113 -15.84 -4.02 -6.78
C GLU A 113 -16.41 -5.19 -7.60
N GLU A 114 -15.55 -5.93 -8.31
CA GLU A 114 -15.90 -7.16 -9.02
C GLU A 114 -16.04 -8.39 -8.08
N GLY A 115 -15.88 -8.22 -6.77
CA GLY A 115 -16.00 -9.29 -5.79
C GLY A 115 -14.86 -10.31 -5.83
N ILE A 116 -13.70 -9.94 -6.36
CA ILE A 116 -12.51 -10.81 -6.41
C ILE A 116 -11.87 -10.84 -5.02
N GLU A 117 -12.03 -11.97 -4.33
CA GLU A 117 -11.52 -12.15 -2.96
C GLU A 117 -10.03 -12.56 -2.90
N THR A 118 -9.40 -12.88 -4.04
CA THR A 118 -8.03 -13.38 -4.07
C THR A 118 -7.03 -12.23 -4.16
N ASP A 119 -6.16 -12.12 -3.16
CA ASP A 119 -5.02 -11.19 -3.19
C ASP A 119 -3.83 -11.71 -4.01
N TRP A 120 -3.13 -10.78 -4.63
CA TRP A 120 -1.89 -11.03 -5.38
C TRP A 120 -0.67 -10.87 -4.49
N ARG A 121 0.45 -11.48 -4.89
CA ARG A 121 1.72 -11.36 -4.18
C ARG A 121 2.54 -10.22 -4.77
N MET A 122 3.02 -9.31 -3.93
CA MET A 122 4.00 -8.33 -4.37
C MET A 122 5.36 -9.00 -4.62
N PRO A 123 6.15 -8.57 -5.63
CA PRO A 123 7.50 -9.06 -5.83
C PRO A 123 8.38 -8.81 -4.59
N ALA A 124 9.00 -9.87 -4.07
CA ALA A 124 9.85 -9.82 -2.88
C ALA A 124 11.20 -9.09 -3.09
N GLY A 125 11.46 -8.61 -4.30
CA GLY A 125 12.66 -7.86 -4.66
C GLY A 125 12.48 -7.22 -6.05
N GLY A 126 13.50 -6.50 -6.50
CA GLY A 126 13.43 -5.65 -7.69
C GLY A 126 13.16 -4.20 -7.34
N ASP A 127 13.25 -3.33 -8.33
CA ASP A 127 13.03 -1.89 -8.19
C ASP A 127 11.54 -1.51 -8.28
N THR A 128 11.26 -0.21 -8.26
CA THR A 128 9.91 0.34 -8.41
C THR A 128 9.28 -0.01 -9.76
N ALA A 129 10.07 -0.12 -10.84
CA ALA A 129 9.56 -0.51 -12.15
C ALA A 129 8.97 -1.93 -12.13
N ARG A 130 9.66 -2.88 -11.48
CA ARG A 130 9.15 -4.25 -11.30
C ARG A 130 7.84 -4.28 -10.50
N ILE A 131 7.70 -3.44 -9.48
CA ILE A 131 6.46 -3.31 -8.70
C ILE A 131 5.35 -2.71 -9.57
N ALA A 132 5.62 -1.63 -10.29
CA ALA A 132 4.66 -0.96 -11.15
C ALA A 132 4.12 -1.89 -12.25
N GLU A 133 5.00 -2.69 -12.88
CA GLU A 133 4.60 -3.73 -13.83
C GLU A 133 3.60 -4.73 -13.24
N GLU A 134 3.83 -5.19 -12.01
CA GLU A 134 2.94 -6.14 -11.33
C GLU A 134 1.58 -5.51 -11.02
N LEU A 135 1.55 -4.23 -10.61
CA LEU A 135 0.30 -3.48 -10.41
C LEU A 135 -0.48 -3.29 -11.72
N LYS A 136 0.22 -2.93 -12.82
CA LYS A 136 -0.38 -2.81 -14.16
C LYS A 136 -0.96 -4.15 -14.63
N GLN A 137 -0.21 -5.24 -14.43
CA GLN A 137 -0.69 -6.58 -14.78
C GLN A 137 -1.93 -6.97 -13.98
N HIS A 138 -1.97 -6.65 -12.69
CA HIS A 138 -3.15 -6.88 -11.86
C HIS A 138 -4.38 -6.14 -12.42
N ILE A 139 -4.27 -4.84 -12.70
CA ILE A 139 -5.36 -4.04 -13.26
C ILE A 139 -5.85 -4.62 -14.60
N GLN A 140 -4.93 -5.00 -15.49
CA GLN A 140 -5.28 -5.63 -16.78
C GLN A 140 -6.04 -6.95 -16.65
N VAL A 141 -5.82 -7.71 -15.56
CA VAL A 141 -6.54 -8.95 -15.31
C VAL A 141 -7.95 -8.69 -14.79
N VAL A 142 -8.10 -7.63 -14.00
CA VAL A 142 -9.35 -7.29 -13.32
C VAL A 142 -10.32 -6.54 -14.24
N GLU A 143 -9.84 -5.51 -14.95
CA GLU A 143 -10.69 -4.64 -15.79
C GLU A 143 -10.84 -5.13 -17.24
N ARG A 144 -10.93 -6.45 -17.43
CA ARG A 144 -11.03 -7.07 -18.77
C ARG A 144 -12.32 -6.78 -19.50
#